data_AF-A0A968LCM8-F1
#
_entry.id   AF-A0A968LCM8-F1
#
_cell.length_a   1.000
_cell.length_b   1.000
_cell.length_c   1.000
_cell.angle_alpha   90.00
_cell.angle_beta   90.00
_cell.angle_gamma   90.00
#
_symmetry.space_group_name_H-M   'P 1'
#
loop_
_entity.id
_entity.type
_entity.pdbx_description
1 polymer ?
#
loop_
_entity_poly.entity_id
_entity_poly.type
_entity_poly.pdbx_seq_one_letter_code
_entity_poly.pdbx_strand_id
1 'polypeptide(L)'
;MMRNSDPPALPPAVARVVPAFLWGGRIGLWSQGALAIVSGLIFVLAIPVAIARSTPNAAAANPGTGPGIFFAICGLVMLLFSVYWSFRYVRFSKQLASPIGSDRPKKADALQMLRRGVLSNLIGMGLSLLGAEAITGILFVKALLSPLSQGGLVATDPSRLIQPLDIFVVLANTHTVFAHFIGASISLWLLSAVTRD
;
A
#
# COMPACT_ATOMS: atom_id res chain seq x y z
N MET A 1 -25.29 7.39 50.90
CA MET A 1 -25.67 7.67 49.51
C MET A 1 -24.63 7.06 48.58
N MET A 2 -24.90 5.87 48.04
CA MET A 2 -23.97 5.16 47.12
C MET A 2 -24.31 5.55 45.69
N ARG A 3 -23.39 6.24 45.01
CA ARG A 3 -23.50 6.58 43.59
C ARG A 3 -22.77 5.48 42.79
N ASN A 4 -23.43 4.33 42.60
CA ASN A 4 -23.01 3.38 41.57
C ASN A 4 -23.24 4.05 40.20
N SER A 5 -22.19 4.65 39.64
CA SER A 5 -22.15 5.03 38.23
C SER A 5 -21.29 4.01 37.51
N ASP A 6 -21.67 2.73 37.56
CA ASP A 6 -21.10 1.79 36.60
C ASP A 6 -21.49 2.30 35.21
N PRO A 7 -20.52 2.55 34.31
CA PRO A 7 -20.84 2.96 32.96
C PRO A 7 -21.75 1.90 32.33
N PRO A 8 -22.74 2.30 31.51
CA PRO A 8 -23.67 1.36 30.88
C PRO A 8 -22.91 0.23 30.20
N ALA A 9 -23.20 -1.02 30.58
CA ALA A 9 -22.53 -2.18 30.03
C ALA A 9 -22.69 -2.20 28.50
N LEU A 10 -21.58 -2.35 27.78
CA LEU A 10 -21.58 -2.43 26.32
C LEU A 10 -22.39 -3.65 25.87
N PRO A 11 -23.20 -3.58 24.80
CA PRO A 11 -23.85 -4.75 24.23
C PRO A 11 -22.81 -5.85 23.92
N PRO A 12 -23.08 -7.13 24.23
CA PRO A 12 -22.09 -8.21 24.11
C PRO A 12 -21.46 -8.35 22.72
N ALA A 13 -22.23 -8.08 21.66
CA ALA A 13 -21.74 -8.08 20.28
C ALA A 13 -20.71 -6.97 20.04
N VAL A 14 -20.94 -5.76 20.57
CA VAL A 14 -20.01 -4.62 20.41
C VAL A 14 -18.71 -4.86 21.18
N ALA A 15 -18.81 -5.43 22.39
CA ALA A 15 -17.65 -5.73 23.22
C ALA A 15 -16.65 -6.70 22.55
N ARG A 16 -17.14 -7.63 21.69
CA ARG A 16 -16.30 -8.57 20.93
C ARG A 16 -15.63 -7.94 19.71
N VAL A 17 -16.30 -7.00 19.04
CA VAL A 17 -15.81 -6.40 17.79
C VAL A 17 -14.79 -5.28 18.02
N VAL A 18 -14.90 -4.54 19.13
CA VAL A 18 -13.96 -3.45 19.49
C VAL A 18 -12.48 -3.86 19.49
N PRO A 19 -12.05 -4.96 20.16
CA PRO A 19 -10.65 -5.36 20.15
C PRO A 19 -10.17 -5.75 18.75
N ALA A 20 -11.01 -6.38 17.93
CA ALA A 20 -10.66 -6.73 16.56
C ALA A 20 -10.31 -5.49 15.72
N PHE A 21 -11.13 -4.43 15.79
CA PHE A 21 -10.85 -3.18 15.08
C PHE A 21 -9.59 -2.47 15.60
N LEU A 22 -9.31 -2.53 16.91
CA LEU A 22 -8.10 -1.92 17.49
C LEU A 22 -6.84 -2.63 17.03
N TRP A 23 -6.81 -3.97 17.12
CA TRP A 23 -5.66 -4.76 16.70
C TRP A 23 -5.46 -4.70 15.18
N GLY A 24 -6.53 -4.91 14.41
CA GLY A 24 -6.47 -4.80 12.95
C GLY A 24 -6.01 -3.42 12.49
N GLY A 25 -6.59 -2.34 13.04
CA GLY A 25 -6.19 -0.98 12.70
C GLY A 25 -4.74 -0.65 13.07
N ARG A 26 -4.24 -1.11 14.22
CA ARG A 26 -2.83 -0.91 14.63
C ARG A 26 -1.85 -1.69 13.75
N ILE A 27 -2.12 -2.97 13.51
CA ILE A 27 -1.26 -3.81 12.66
C ILE A 27 -1.20 -3.19 11.26
N GLY A 28 -2.35 -2.78 10.71
CA GLY A 28 -2.42 -2.12 9.41
C GLY A 28 -1.64 -0.80 9.38
N LEU A 29 -1.81 0.05 10.39
CA LEU A 29 -1.11 1.33 10.46
C LEU A 29 0.41 1.17 10.50
N TRP A 30 0.93 0.28 11.36
CA TRP A 30 2.38 0.08 11.50
C TRP A 30 2.98 -0.63 10.29
N SER A 31 2.36 -1.72 9.82
CA SER A 31 2.89 -2.48 8.68
C SER A 31 2.83 -1.66 7.38
N GLN A 32 1.67 -1.08 7.06
CA GLN A 32 1.52 -0.25 5.86
C GLN A 32 2.35 1.03 5.97
N GLY A 33 2.41 1.64 7.16
CA GLY A 33 3.21 2.85 7.40
C GLY A 33 4.71 2.61 7.21
N ALA A 34 5.25 1.54 7.80
CA ALA A 34 6.67 1.18 7.63
C ALA A 34 7.01 0.89 6.16
N LEU A 35 6.17 0.11 5.47
CA LEU A 35 6.35 -0.21 4.05
C LEU A 35 6.22 1.04 3.16
N ALA A 36 5.30 1.96 3.49
CA ALA A 36 5.14 3.22 2.79
C ALA A 36 6.37 4.14 2.93
N ILE A 37 6.98 4.18 4.13
CA ILE A 37 8.21 4.95 4.35
C ILE A 37 9.36 4.37 3.54
N VAL A 38 9.58 3.05 3.61
CA VAL A 38 10.68 2.39 2.88
C VAL A 38 10.51 2.55 1.37
N SER A 39 9.34 2.22 0.83
CA SER A 39 9.05 2.37 -0.60
C SER A 39 9.10 3.82 -1.06
N GLY A 40 8.55 4.75 -0.27
CA GLY A 40 8.58 6.18 -0.56
C GLY A 40 9.99 6.74 -0.61
N LEU A 41 10.86 6.38 0.35
CA LEU A 41 12.27 6.81 0.34
C LEU A 41 12.99 6.33 -0.93
N ILE A 42 12.78 5.07 -1.31
CA ILE A 42 13.39 4.54 -2.52
C ILE A 42 12.88 5.27 -3.76
N PHE A 43 11.56 5.48 -3.90
CA PHE A 43 11.01 6.17 -5.06
C PHE A 43 11.45 7.64 -5.15
N VAL A 44 11.55 8.35 -4.02
CA VAL A 44 12.06 9.72 -3.96
C VAL A 44 13.50 9.80 -4.48
N LEU A 45 14.34 8.80 -4.17
CA LEU A 45 15.71 8.75 -4.66
C LEU A 45 15.79 8.28 -6.12
N ALA A 46 14.94 7.33 -6.53
CA ALA A 46 15.05 6.68 -7.82
C ALA A 46 14.39 7.44 -8.98
N ILE A 47 13.22 8.06 -8.75
CA ILE A 47 12.45 8.72 -9.82
C ILE A 47 13.20 9.90 -10.45
N PRO A 48 13.81 10.84 -9.70
CA PRO A 48 14.54 11.95 -10.29
C PRO A 48 15.71 11.48 -11.15
N VAL A 49 16.39 10.43 -10.68
CA VAL A 49 17.52 9.82 -11.37
C VAL A 49 17.06 9.11 -12.66
N ALA A 50 15.92 8.42 -12.63
CA ALA A 50 15.32 7.82 -13.82
C ALA A 50 14.92 8.87 -14.87
N ILE A 51 14.31 9.98 -14.43
CA ILE A 51 13.93 11.10 -15.30
C ILE A 51 15.18 11.75 -15.91
N ALA A 52 16.22 12.03 -15.12
CA ALA A 52 17.45 12.66 -15.61
C ALA A 52 18.19 11.82 -16.67
N ARG A 53 18.04 10.49 -16.63
CA ARG A 53 18.63 9.57 -17.62
C ARG A 53 17.78 9.38 -18.87
N SER A 54 16.55 9.88 -18.87
CA SER A 54 15.62 9.75 -19.99
C SER A 54 15.98 10.76 -21.08
N THR A 55 16.89 10.39 -21.98
CA THR A 55 17.18 11.17 -23.20
C THR A 55 16.10 10.93 -24.27
N PRO A 56 15.92 11.84 -25.26
CA PRO A 56 14.92 11.66 -26.32
C PRO A 56 15.05 10.32 -27.07
N ASN A 57 16.28 9.84 -27.27
CA ASN A 57 16.53 8.54 -27.89
C ASN A 57 16.29 7.36 -26.92
N ALA A 58 16.43 7.56 -25.61
CA ALA A 58 16.16 6.52 -24.60
C ALA A 58 14.66 6.26 -24.40
N ALA A 59 13.79 7.24 -24.67
CA ALA A 59 12.34 7.08 -24.62
C ALA A 59 11.82 6.12 -25.71
N ALA A 60 12.43 6.14 -26.90
CA ALA A 60 12.15 5.19 -27.97
C ALA A 60 12.68 3.78 -27.66
N ALA A 61 13.80 3.68 -26.93
CA ALA A 61 14.39 2.40 -26.52
C ALA A 61 13.71 1.77 -25.29
N ASN A 62 13.06 2.56 -24.43
CA ASN A 62 12.43 2.11 -23.19
C ASN A 62 11.05 2.75 -22.99
N PRO A 63 10.04 2.42 -23.83
CA PRO A 63 8.71 3.02 -23.74
C PRO A 63 8.00 2.73 -22.41
N GLY A 64 8.42 1.69 -21.67
CA GLY A 64 7.86 1.31 -20.38
C GLY A 64 8.19 2.27 -19.21
N THR A 65 9.22 3.11 -19.33
CA THR A 65 9.71 3.95 -18.20
C THR A 65 8.67 4.97 -17.74
N GLY A 66 8.01 5.66 -18.67
CA GLY A 66 6.99 6.66 -18.35
C GLY A 66 5.77 6.05 -17.66
N PRO A 67 5.10 5.05 -18.27
CA PRO A 67 3.99 4.34 -17.64
C PRO A 67 4.37 3.70 -16.31
N GLY A 68 5.56 3.09 -16.19
CA GLY A 68 6.03 2.46 -14.96
C GLY A 68 6.18 3.46 -13.81
N ILE A 69 6.79 4.62 -14.05
CA ILE A 69 6.89 5.70 -13.05
C ILE A 69 5.50 6.20 -12.66
N PHE A 70 4.62 6.43 -13.63
CA PHE A 70 3.25 6.88 -13.37
C PHE A 70 2.49 5.91 -12.45
N PHE A 71 2.47 4.63 -12.79
CA PHE A 71 1.78 3.61 -12.00
C PHE A 71 2.41 3.41 -10.62
N ALA A 72 3.75 3.50 -10.50
CA ALA A 72 4.44 3.45 -9.22
C ALA A 72 4.04 4.62 -8.30
N ILE A 73 3.96 5.84 -8.83
CA ILE A 73 3.51 7.02 -8.09
C ILE A 73 2.05 6.86 -7.66
N CYS A 74 1.17 6.45 -8.58
CA CYS A 74 -0.24 6.25 -8.26
C CYS A 74 -0.44 5.17 -7.19
N GLY A 75 0.31 4.06 -7.26
CA GLY A 75 0.32 3.02 -6.22
C GLY A 75 0.80 3.56 -4.88
N LEU A 76 1.88 4.34 -4.84
CA LEU A 76 2.38 4.96 -3.61
C LEU A 76 1.36 5.94 -2.99
N VAL A 77 0.70 6.77 -3.81
CA VAL A 77 -0.34 7.69 -3.34
C VAL A 77 -1.53 6.92 -2.77
N MET A 78 -1.97 5.84 -3.42
CA MET A 78 -3.02 4.97 -2.89
C MET A 78 -2.58 4.27 -1.60
N LEU A 79 -1.30 3.93 -1.45
CA LEU A 79 -0.79 3.37 -0.20
C LEU A 79 -0.87 4.38 0.93
N LEU A 80 -0.47 5.63 0.72
CA LEU A 80 -0.63 6.70 1.71
C LEU A 80 -2.10 6.90 2.10
N PHE A 81 -3.00 6.86 1.12
CA PHE A 81 -4.44 6.89 1.37
C PHE A 81 -4.90 5.69 2.22
N SER A 82 -4.41 4.48 1.95
CA SER A 82 -4.74 3.30 2.75
C SER A 82 -4.20 3.39 4.18
N VAL A 83 -3.01 3.94 4.39
CA VAL A 83 -2.44 4.17 5.74
C VAL A 83 -3.35 5.11 6.53
N TYR A 84 -3.81 6.20 5.89
CA TYR A 84 -4.80 7.11 6.47
C TYR A 84 -6.11 6.38 6.82
N TRP A 85 -6.57 5.48 5.96
CA TRP A 85 -7.78 4.70 6.21
C TRP A 85 -7.64 3.74 7.41
N SER A 86 -6.47 3.11 7.57
CA SER A 86 -6.13 2.28 8.73
C SER A 86 -6.17 3.07 10.05
N PHE A 87 -5.74 4.34 10.04
CA PHE A 87 -5.93 5.23 11.20
C PHE A 87 -7.41 5.48 11.51
N ARG A 88 -8.26 5.59 10.48
CA ARG A 88 -9.70 5.78 10.64
C ARG A 88 -10.37 4.55 11.28
N TYR A 89 -9.90 3.33 11.01
CA TYR A 89 -10.37 2.13 11.71
C TYR A 89 -10.14 2.20 13.23
N VAL A 90 -8.96 2.68 13.65
CA VAL A 90 -8.64 2.88 15.08
C VAL A 90 -9.50 3.98 15.70
N ARG A 91 -9.84 5.03 14.94
CA ARG A 91 -10.75 6.08 15.44
C ARG A 91 -12.19 5.57 15.58
N PHE A 92 -12.64 4.74 14.64
CA PHE A 92 -13.97 4.15 14.65
C PHE A 92 -14.17 3.18 15.83
N SER A 93 -13.15 2.40 16.19
CA SER A 93 -13.23 1.53 17.38
C SER A 93 -13.37 2.30 18.69
N LYS A 94 -12.69 3.45 18.81
CA LYS A 94 -12.86 4.34 19.98
C LYS A 94 -14.28 4.91 20.07
N GLN A 95 -14.92 5.19 18.94
CA GLN A 95 -16.33 5.65 18.90
C GLN A 95 -17.31 4.52 19.26
N LEU A 96 -17.06 3.29 18.79
CA LEU A 96 -17.85 2.11 19.18
C LEU A 96 -17.79 1.81 20.69
N ALA A 97 -16.63 2.08 21.30
CA ALA A 97 -16.37 1.96 22.73
C ALA A 97 -16.92 3.15 23.55
N SER A 98 -17.59 4.14 22.92
CA SER A 98 -18.17 5.26 23.65
C SER A 98 -19.27 4.79 24.62
N PRO A 99 -19.28 5.27 25.87
CA PRO A 99 -20.36 4.99 26.83
C PRO A 99 -21.71 5.57 26.41
N ILE A 100 -21.70 6.59 25.54
CA ILE A 100 -22.91 7.29 25.08
C ILE A 100 -23.42 6.63 23.79
N GLY A 101 -24.59 6.01 23.87
CA GLY A 101 -25.17 5.23 22.76
C GLY A 101 -25.51 6.03 21.50
N SER A 102 -25.77 7.34 21.61
CA SER A 102 -26.06 8.22 20.46
C SER A 102 -24.84 8.47 19.57
N ASP A 103 -23.62 8.34 20.10
CA ASP A 103 -22.37 8.51 19.36
C ASP A 103 -21.88 7.21 18.73
N ARG A 104 -22.56 6.09 18.98
CA ARG A 104 -22.15 4.79 18.43
C ARG A 104 -22.49 4.73 16.94
N PRO A 105 -21.49 4.54 16.06
CA PRO A 105 -21.75 4.46 14.63
C PRO A 105 -22.54 3.20 14.26
N LYS A 106 -23.33 3.27 13.19
CA LYS A 106 -24.19 2.17 12.77
C LYS A 106 -23.35 1.06 12.11
N LYS A 107 -23.85 -0.18 12.16
CA LYS A 107 -23.27 -1.33 11.43
C LYS A 107 -23.12 -1.04 9.93
N ALA A 108 -24.10 -0.34 9.33
CA ALA A 108 -24.06 0.06 7.93
C ALA A 108 -22.87 0.98 7.60
N ASP A 109 -22.55 1.92 8.49
CA ASP A 109 -21.42 2.84 8.33
C ASP A 109 -20.09 2.09 8.41
N ALA A 110 -19.99 1.12 9.33
CA ALA A 110 -18.83 0.23 9.45
C ALA A 110 -18.61 -0.58 8.16
N LEU A 111 -19.68 -1.21 7.62
CA LEU A 111 -19.60 -1.99 6.39
C LEU A 111 -19.16 -1.13 5.19
N GLN A 112 -19.74 0.07 5.04
CA GLN A 112 -19.35 0.97 3.94
C GLN A 112 -17.88 1.41 4.08
N MET A 113 -17.44 1.73 5.30
CA MET A 113 -16.05 2.10 5.55
C MET A 113 -15.07 0.98 5.22
N LEU A 114 -15.38 -0.26 5.60
CA LEU A 114 -14.55 -1.43 5.30
C LEU A 114 -14.55 -1.76 3.81
N ARG A 115 -15.71 -1.70 3.13
CA ARG A 115 -15.80 -1.91 1.67
C ARG A 115 -14.93 -0.92 0.91
N ARG A 116 -14.95 0.37 1.31
CA ARG A 116 -14.08 1.40 0.72
C ARG A 116 -12.60 1.10 0.94
N GLY A 117 -12.23 0.60 2.12
CA GLY A 117 -10.84 0.25 2.42
C GLY A 117 -10.35 -0.98 1.67
N VAL A 118 -11.19 -2.00 1.45
CA VAL A 118 -10.88 -3.12 0.56
C VAL A 118 -10.68 -2.60 -0.86
N LEU A 119 -11.62 -1.80 -1.37
CA LEU A 119 -11.56 -1.29 -2.75
C LEU A 119 -10.33 -0.41 -2.98
N SER A 120 -9.99 0.49 -2.05
CA SER A 120 -8.79 1.33 -2.18
C SER A 120 -7.51 0.53 -2.19
N ASN A 121 -7.43 -0.55 -1.38
CA ASN A 121 -6.27 -1.43 -1.38
C ASN A 121 -6.16 -2.27 -2.66
N LEU A 122 -7.29 -2.74 -3.21
CA LEU A 122 -7.29 -3.46 -4.48
C LEU A 122 -6.91 -2.55 -5.65
N ILE A 123 -7.41 -1.32 -5.69
CA ILE A 123 -7.04 -0.33 -6.71
C ILE A 123 -5.54 -0.02 -6.62
N GLY A 124 -5.05 0.29 -5.41
CA GLY A 124 -3.63 0.57 -5.20
C GLY A 124 -2.74 -0.61 -5.58
N MET A 125 -3.12 -1.82 -5.21
CA MET A 125 -2.42 -3.05 -5.61
C MET A 125 -2.42 -3.23 -7.13
N GLY A 126 -3.55 -3.03 -7.80
CA GLY A 126 -3.65 -3.12 -9.26
C GLY A 126 -2.73 -2.11 -9.95
N LEU A 127 -2.70 -0.86 -9.49
CA LEU A 127 -1.77 0.15 -9.98
C LEU A 127 -0.31 -0.26 -9.78
N SER A 128 0.06 -0.74 -8.59
CA SER A 128 1.42 -1.23 -8.33
C SER A 128 1.80 -2.46 -9.14
N LEU A 129 0.85 -3.35 -9.48
CA LEU A 129 1.09 -4.48 -10.37
C LEU A 129 1.35 -4.02 -11.81
N LEU A 130 0.57 -3.07 -12.33
CA LEU A 130 0.85 -2.46 -13.65
C LEU A 130 2.23 -1.76 -13.67
N GLY A 131 2.61 -1.11 -12.58
CA GLY A 131 3.96 -0.59 -12.37
C GLY A 131 5.01 -1.70 -12.39
N ALA A 132 4.75 -2.83 -11.71
CA ALA A 132 5.64 -3.99 -11.66
C ALA A 132 5.93 -4.55 -13.06
N GLU A 133 4.88 -4.73 -13.88
CA GLU A 133 4.99 -5.23 -15.25
C GLU A 133 5.85 -4.30 -16.10
N ALA A 134 5.62 -2.99 -16.00
CA ALA A 134 6.41 -1.99 -16.73
C ALA A 134 7.89 -2.00 -16.29
N ILE A 135 8.17 -2.01 -14.98
CA ILE A 135 9.53 -2.04 -14.43
C ILE A 135 10.25 -3.33 -14.86
N THR A 136 9.58 -4.47 -14.74
CA THR A 136 10.13 -5.79 -15.09
C THR A 136 10.38 -5.90 -16.59
N GLY A 137 9.50 -5.35 -17.43
CA GLY A 137 9.69 -5.28 -18.88
C GLY A 137 10.94 -4.49 -19.27
N ILE A 138 11.20 -3.34 -18.63
CA ILE A 138 12.42 -2.56 -18.86
C ILE A 138 13.65 -3.37 -18.44
N LEU A 139 13.62 -4.00 -17.26
CA LEU A 139 14.70 -4.84 -16.77
C LEU A 139 14.99 -6.02 -17.70
N PHE A 140 13.95 -6.64 -18.25
CA PHE A 140 14.06 -7.72 -19.22
C PHE A 140 14.76 -7.25 -20.50
N VAL A 141 14.38 -6.09 -21.05
CA VAL A 141 15.06 -5.49 -22.21
C VAL A 141 16.52 -5.18 -21.90
N LYS A 142 16.81 -4.58 -20.73
CA LYS A 142 18.20 -4.32 -20.29
C LYS A 142 19.00 -5.62 -20.13
N ALA A 143 18.38 -6.69 -19.66
CA ALA A 143 19.03 -8.00 -19.56
C ALA A 143 19.39 -8.55 -20.95
N LEU A 144 18.46 -8.50 -21.92
CA LEU A 144 18.65 -8.97 -23.31
C LEU A 144 19.64 -8.13 -24.12
N LEU A 145 19.67 -6.82 -23.87
CA LEU A 145 20.53 -5.88 -24.57
C LEU A 145 21.85 -5.62 -23.83
N SER A 146 22.09 -6.34 -22.73
CA SER A 146 23.32 -6.17 -21.97
C SER A 146 24.52 -6.62 -22.82
N PRO A 147 25.61 -5.84 -22.89
CA PRO A 147 26.80 -6.20 -23.66
C PRO A 147 27.35 -7.58 -23.29
N LEU A 148 27.24 -7.95 -22.01
CA LEU A 148 27.61 -9.26 -21.46
C LEU A 148 26.77 -10.40 -22.07
N SER A 149 25.46 -10.22 -22.23
CA SER A 149 24.59 -11.23 -22.85
C SER A 149 24.83 -11.42 -24.36
N GLN A 150 25.41 -10.42 -25.03
CA GLN A 150 25.70 -10.43 -26.47
C GLN A 150 27.14 -10.86 -26.79
N GLY A 151 27.89 -11.39 -25.82
CA GLY A 151 29.27 -11.86 -26.01
C GLY A 151 30.32 -10.75 -25.98
N GLY A 152 29.96 -9.53 -25.58
CA GLY A 152 30.90 -8.43 -25.36
C GLY A 152 31.69 -8.61 -24.06
N LEU A 153 33.02 -8.51 -24.14
CA LEU A 153 33.92 -8.66 -22.99
C LEU A 153 34.06 -7.39 -22.13
N VAL A 154 33.55 -6.25 -22.61
CA VAL A 154 33.64 -4.94 -21.94
C VAL A 154 32.32 -4.19 -22.10
N ALA A 155 31.76 -3.70 -20.98
CA ALA A 155 30.60 -2.83 -21.01
C ALA A 155 31.02 -1.41 -21.41
N THR A 156 30.73 -1.00 -22.64
CA THR A 156 31.05 0.34 -23.16
C THR A 156 30.03 1.41 -22.73
N ASP A 157 28.82 1.00 -22.33
CA ASP A 157 27.75 1.89 -21.90
C ASP A 157 27.08 1.37 -20.60
N PRO A 158 27.36 2.00 -19.44
CA PRO A 158 26.77 1.61 -18.15
C PRO A 158 25.24 1.76 -18.06
N SER A 159 24.62 2.52 -18.97
CA SER A 159 23.15 2.71 -18.97
C SER A 159 22.40 1.46 -19.44
N ARG A 160 23.07 0.59 -20.21
CA ARG A 160 22.53 -0.68 -20.73
C ARG A 160 22.60 -1.83 -19.73
N LEU A 161 23.33 -1.66 -18.63
CA LEU A 161 23.42 -2.66 -17.56
C LEU A 161 22.28 -2.47 -16.55
N ILE A 162 21.86 -3.58 -15.92
CA ILE A 162 21.00 -3.53 -14.74
C ILE A 162 21.79 -2.88 -13.61
N GLN A 163 21.26 -1.79 -13.08
CA GLN A 163 21.91 -1.03 -12.02
C GLN A 163 21.27 -1.38 -10.67
N PRO A 164 21.99 -1.19 -9.55
CA PRO A 164 21.42 -1.37 -8.21
C PRO A 164 20.14 -0.57 -7.99
N LEU A 165 20.06 0.63 -8.58
CA LEU A 165 18.86 1.47 -8.51
C LEU A 165 17.64 0.81 -9.11
N ASP A 166 17.79 0.06 -10.22
CA ASP A 166 16.67 -0.62 -10.87
C ASP A 166 16.10 -1.72 -9.96
N ILE A 167 16.98 -2.41 -9.22
CA ILE A 167 16.59 -3.43 -8.24
C ILE A 167 15.88 -2.79 -7.05
N PHE A 168 16.37 -1.65 -6.56
CA PHE A 168 15.67 -0.90 -5.51
C PHE A 168 14.27 -0.46 -5.94
N VAL A 169 14.10 -0.02 -7.19
CA VAL A 169 12.78 0.33 -7.73
C VAL A 169 11.82 -0.87 -7.72
N VAL A 170 12.29 -2.07 -8.11
CA VAL A 170 11.49 -3.31 -7.99
C VAL A 170 11.14 -3.61 -6.53
N LEU A 171 12.10 -3.47 -5.62
CA LEU A 171 11.91 -3.70 -4.20
C LEU A 171 10.86 -2.74 -3.61
N ALA A 172 10.96 -1.45 -3.94
CA ALA A 172 9.99 -0.44 -3.52
C ALA A 172 8.57 -0.78 -3.99
N ASN A 173 8.43 -1.14 -5.27
CA ASN A 173 7.14 -1.54 -5.82
C ASN A 173 6.58 -2.80 -5.14
N THR A 174 7.44 -3.78 -4.85
CA THR A 174 7.07 -4.99 -4.11
C THR A 174 6.58 -4.67 -2.70
N HIS A 175 7.25 -3.75 -1.99
CA HIS A 175 6.78 -3.26 -0.70
C HIS A 175 5.42 -2.56 -0.80
N THR A 176 5.18 -1.78 -1.86
CA THR A 176 3.88 -1.13 -2.09
C THR A 176 2.76 -2.15 -2.30
N VAL A 177 2.98 -3.17 -3.15
CA VAL A 177 2.03 -4.28 -3.36
C VAL A 177 1.75 -5.01 -2.05
N PHE A 178 2.80 -5.37 -1.31
CA PHE A 178 2.66 -6.10 -0.05
C PHE A 178 1.92 -5.29 1.01
N ALA A 179 2.15 -3.99 1.09
CA ALA A 179 1.42 -3.11 2.00
C ALA A 179 -0.08 -3.05 1.67
N HIS A 180 -0.43 -2.99 0.38
CA HIS A 180 -1.84 -3.08 -0.04
C HIS A 180 -2.47 -4.44 0.29
N PHE A 181 -1.72 -5.52 0.13
CA PHE A 181 -2.17 -6.86 0.48
C PHE A 181 -2.51 -6.98 1.97
N ILE A 182 -1.65 -6.45 2.84
CA ILE A 182 -1.92 -6.43 4.29
C ILE A 182 -3.17 -5.60 4.59
N GLY A 183 -3.28 -4.39 4.03
CA GLY A 183 -4.44 -3.51 4.24
C GLY A 183 -5.77 -4.14 3.77
N ALA A 184 -5.76 -4.81 2.61
CA ALA A 184 -6.91 -5.55 2.11
C ALA A 184 -7.27 -6.73 3.02
N SER A 185 -6.27 -7.52 3.43
CA SER A 185 -6.47 -8.68 4.31
C SER A 185 -7.08 -8.29 5.65
N ILE A 186 -6.60 -7.20 6.26
CA ILE A 186 -7.16 -6.65 7.50
C ILE A 186 -8.59 -6.17 7.29
N SER A 187 -8.86 -5.44 6.20
CA SER A 187 -10.19 -4.92 5.90
C SER A 187 -11.22 -6.05 5.67
N LEU A 188 -10.81 -7.13 4.98
CA LEU A 188 -11.64 -8.32 4.78
C LEU A 188 -11.86 -9.09 6.08
N TRP A 189 -10.82 -9.24 6.91
CA TRP A 189 -10.94 -9.89 8.21
C TRP A 189 -11.90 -9.14 9.14
N LEU A 190 -11.79 -7.81 9.20
CA LEU A 190 -12.74 -6.97 9.94
C LEU A 190 -14.15 -7.08 9.38
N LEU A 191 -14.31 -7.23 8.06
CA LEU A 191 -15.63 -7.33 7.42
C LEU A 191 -16.31 -8.64 7.81
N SER A 192 -15.55 -9.73 7.84
CA SER A 192 -15.99 -11.04 8.32
C SER A 192 -16.37 -10.99 9.80
N ALA A 193 -15.58 -10.29 10.63
CA ALA A 193 -15.88 -10.12 12.05
C ALA A 193 -17.21 -9.38 12.28
N VAL A 194 -17.51 -8.34 11.51
CA VAL A 194 -18.77 -7.57 11.65
C VAL A 194 -19.98 -8.30 11.07
N THR A 195 -19.80 -9.15 10.05
CA THR A 195 -20.91 -9.85 9.39
C THR A 195 -21.32 -11.14 10.08
N ARG A 196 -20.45 -11.74 10.90
CA ARG A 196 -20.75 -12.93 11.71
C ARG A 196 -21.63 -12.67 12.93
N ASP A 197 -21.66 -11.43 13.43
CA ASP A 197 -22.58 -10.94 14.46
C ASP A 197 -23.78 -10.21 13.83
#